data_AF-A0A2A4M9T0-F1
#
_entry.id   AF-A0A2A4M9T0-F1
#
_cell.length_a   1.000
_cell.length_b   1.000
_cell.length_c   1.000
_cell.angle_alpha   90.00
_cell.angle_beta   90.00
_cell.angle_gamma   90.00
#
_symmetry.space_group_name_H-M   'P 1'
#
loop_
_entity.id
_entity.type
_entity.pdbx_description
1 polymer ?
#
loop_
_entity_poly.entity_id
_entity_poly.type
_entity_poly.pdbx_seq_one_letter_code
_entity_poly.pdbx_strand_id
1 'polypeptide(L)'
;MLRRLRREYAPKHVLIIFDAKGGDNFRKKIYTQYKANRTAIPDDLASQIAPLYEAIEHLGFKIFIQPGVEADDVIGSMTKQLVAAGQSVLIATGDKDITQLIKDNVKIVDTMKNVIMDSHYVKLKFGVMPNQIIDYLTLVGDTSDNIPGVPKVGPKTAANWLEKYETLENIVKHADDIKGKVGENLRNTLDWLDTGKDLVTIRCDLQVPLVLDDLIINNVNIEKLRPLLERYEVKSWLKEFATANVQTTNTPDVEKVSSNTSTSSTQTITCITTETELQNCIKLLNTANNIIIDVFTDITELNTTSLVSIVLGTTQDLFYLPLQHNYIGVPQQLDIDQTLEKLKDTFENKNITKTGYDLKRTIKVLLQYDIQLPGELFDIMLACFVLEGGANKYKFTDISARHLDIDDDNKIPEYTDITGKGAKQIAFDNVTVETATDYAKA
;
A
#
# COMPACT_ATOMS: atom_id res chain seq x y z
N MET A 1 3.22 -8.47 -2.80
CA MET A 1 1.94 -8.78 -2.13
C MET A 1 2.05 -9.95 -1.15
N LEU A 2 2.35 -11.18 -1.61
CA LEU A 2 2.35 -12.39 -0.75
C LEU A 2 3.23 -12.28 0.50
N ARG A 3 4.45 -11.74 0.37
CA ARG A 3 5.34 -11.47 1.52
C ARG A 3 4.72 -10.52 2.55
N ARG A 4 3.97 -9.51 2.10
CA ARG A 4 3.25 -8.57 2.99
C ARG A 4 2.15 -9.31 3.75
N LEU A 5 1.33 -10.10 3.06
CA LEU A 5 0.28 -10.91 3.69
C LEU A 5 0.85 -11.89 4.72
N ARG A 6 1.98 -12.54 4.39
CA ARG A 6 2.69 -13.43 5.32
C ARG A 6 3.14 -12.69 6.59
N ARG A 7 3.64 -11.46 6.48
CA ARG A 7 4.08 -10.65 7.63
C ARG A 7 2.90 -10.10 8.46
N GLU A 8 1.87 -9.61 7.79
CA GLU A 8 0.75 -8.90 8.43
C GLU A 8 -0.20 -9.86 9.16
N TYR A 9 -0.48 -11.01 8.56
CA TYR A 9 -1.45 -11.98 9.11
C TYR A 9 -0.80 -13.21 9.75
N ALA A 10 0.51 -13.39 9.57
CA ALA A 10 1.27 -14.55 10.07
C ALA A 10 0.54 -15.91 9.90
N PRO A 11 -0.01 -16.23 8.70
CA PRO A 11 -0.79 -17.43 8.50
C PRO A 11 0.08 -18.68 8.62
N LYS A 12 -0.48 -19.76 9.18
CA LYS A 12 0.16 -21.09 9.19
C LYS A 12 -0.06 -21.87 7.90
N HIS A 13 -1.19 -21.59 7.24
CA HIS A 13 -1.65 -22.28 6.04
C HIS A 13 -1.98 -21.25 4.96
N VAL A 14 -1.47 -21.44 3.73
CA VAL A 14 -1.74 -20.58 2.58
C VAL A 14 -1.88 -21.44 1.32
N LEU A 15 -2.93 -21.19 0.57
CA LEU A 15 -3.15 -21.74 -0.76
C LEU A 15 -3.26 -20.61 -1.77
N ILE A 16 -2.52 -20.70 -2.87
CA ILE A 16 -2.62 -19.78 -3.99
C ILE A 16 -3.37 -20.46 -5.12
N ILE A 17 -4.46 -19.85 -5.58
CA ILE A 17 -5.35 -20.44 -6.58
C ILE A 17 -5.28 -19.58 -7.83
N PHE A 18 -5.12 -20.21 -8.99
CA PHE A 18 -5.22 -19.56 -10.29
C PHE A 18 -6.27 -20.24 -11.16
N ASP A 19 -6.88 -19.48 -12.06
CA ASP A 19 -7.71 -20.02 -13.13
C ASP A 19 -6.90 -20.92 -14.06
N ALA A 20 -7.54 -21.97 -14.56
CA ALA A 20 -6.96 -22.82 -15.59
C ALA A 20 -6.89 -22.10 -16.94
N LYS A 21 -5.88 -22.46 -17.76
CA LYS A 21 -5.77 -21.98 -19.14
C LYS A 21 -6.98 -22.46 -19.97
N GLY A 22 -7.40 -21.64 -20.93
CA GLY A 22 -8.41 -21.99 -21.93
C GLY A 22 -9.80 -21.40 -21.69
N GLY A 23 -10.07 -20.85 -20.50
CA GLY A 23 -11.28 -20.07 -20.20
C GLY A 23 -12.60 -20.81 -20.42
N ASP A 24 -12.59 -22.11 -20.68
CA ASP A 24 -13.77 -22.94 -20.82
C ASP A 24 -14.13 -23.53 -19.46
N ASN A 25 -15.34 -23.24 -19.01
CA ASN A 25 -15.86 -23.65 -17.71
C ASN A 25 -17.36 -23.96 -17.83
N PHE A 26 -17.94 -24.51 -16.76
CA PHE A 26 -19.35 -24.88 -16.77
C PHE A 26 -20.28 -23.67 -17.02
N ARG A 27 -19.89 -22.43 -16.63
CA ARG A 27 -20.70 -21.23 -16.86
C ARG A 27 -20.86 -20.92 -18.36
N LYS A 28 -19.82 -21.10 -19.18
CA LYS A 28 -19.94 -20.95 -20.65
C LYS A 28 -20.85 -21.98 -21.30
N LYS A 29 -20.97 -23.18 -20.69
CA LYS A 29 -21.92 -24.22 -21.14
C LYS A 29 -23.36 -23.86 -20.81
N ILE A 30 -23.58 -23.18 -19.68
CA ILE A 30 -24.89 -22.66 -19.27
C ILE A 30 -25.28 -21.45 -20.13
N TYR A 31 -24.35 -20.52 -20.36
CA TYR A 31 -24.61 -19.28 -21.07
C TYR A 31 -23.41 -18.87 -21.93
N THR A 32 -23.56 -18.99 -23.25
CA THR A 32 -22.48 -18.80 -24.23
C THR A 32 -21.91 -17.39 -24.27
N GLN A 33 -22.67 -16.39 -23.80
CA GLN A 33 -22.26 -14.99 -23.73
C GLN A 33 -21.51 -14.66 -22.42
N TYR A 34 -21.35 -15.61 -21.49
CA TYR A 34 -20.63 -15.41 -20.24
C TYR A 34 -19.16 -15.01 -20.51
N LYS A 35 -18.75 -13.87 -19.94
CA LYS A 35 -17.43 -13.25 -20.13
C LYS A 35 -17.04 -13.02 -21.61
N ALA A 36 -17.99 -13.01 -22.54
CA ALA A 36 -17.70 -12.89 -23.98
C ALA A 36 -17.05 -11.55 -24.36
N ASN A 37 -17.27 -10.50 -23.57
CA ASN A 37 -16.68 -9.17 -23.78
C ASN A 37 -15.28 -9.01 -23.16
N ARG A 38 -14.74 -10.03 -22.48
CA ARG A 38 -13.39 -9.94 -21.91
C ARG A 38 -12.35 -10.06 -23.01
N THR A 39 -11.42 -9.10 -23.05
CA THR A 39 -10.27 -9.15 -23.94
C THR A 39 -9.35 -10.30 -23.57
N ALA A 40 -8.68 -10.89 -24.56
CA ALA A 40 -7.62 -11.85 -24.32
C ALA A 40 -6.53 -11.24 -23.42
N ILE A 41 -5.87 -12.10 -22.62
CA ILE A 41 -4.74 -11.68 -21.81
C ILE A 41 -3.64 -11.18 -22.76
N PRO A 42 -3.13 -9.95 -22.59
CA PRO A 42 -2.03 -9.43 -23.39
C PRO A 42 -0.78 -10.32 -23.32
N ASP A 43 -0.03 -10.44 -24.41
CA ASP A 43 1.12 -11.35 -24.51
C ASP A 43 2.22 -11.04 -23.49
N ASP A 44 2.44 -9.75 -23.21
CA ASP A 44 3.35 -9.27 -22.18
C ASP A 44 2.95 -9.77 -20.78
N LEU A 45 1.66 -9.76 -20.45
CA LEU A 45 1.15 -10.32 -19.19
C LEU A 45 1.19 -11.86 -19.20
N ALA A 46 0.82 -12.49 -20.31
CA ALA A 46 0.83 -13.96 -20.43
C ALA A 46 2.25 -14.53 -20.22
N SER A 47 3.28 -13.84 -20.72
CA SER A 47 4.69 -14.22 -20.54
C SER A 47 5.16 -14.20 -19.08
N GLN A 48 4.49 -13.44 -18.21
CA GLN A 48 4.84 -13.29 -16.78
C GLN A 48 4.26 -14.40 -15.90
N ILE A 49 3.26 -15.15 -16.36
CA ILE A 49 2.55 -16.15 -15.54
C ILE A 49 3.46 -17.30 -15.13
N ALA A 50 4.23 -17.88 -16.06
CA ALA A 50 5.10 -19.01 -15.75
C ALA A 50 6.23 -18.66 -14.77
N PRO A 51 6.99 -17.56 -14.96
CA PRO A 51 7.97 -17.10 -13.97
C PRO A 51 7.35 -16.76 -12.61
N LEU A 52 6.12 -16.23 -12.59
CA LEU A 52 5.39 -15.95 -11.36
C LEU A 52 5.10 -17.24 -10.58
N TYR A 53 4.67 -18.31 -11.26
CA TYR A 53 4.40 -19.59 -10.60
C TYR A 53 5.68 -20.16 -9.97
N GLU A 54 6.79 -20.14 -10.72
CA GLU A 54 8.09 -20.59 -10.23
C GLU A 54 8.53 -19.81 -8.98
N ALA A 55 8.40 -18.48 -9.01
CA ALA A 55 8.71 -17.64 -7.85
C ALA A 55 7.82 -17.93 -6.63
N ILE A 56 6.52 -18.16 -6.82
CA ILE A 56 5.58 -18.48 -5.74
C ILE A 56 5.92 -19.83 -5.08
N GLU A 57 6.23 -20.86 -5.88
CA GLU A 57 6.66 -22.15 -5.37
C GLU A 57 7.97 -22.04 -4.59
N HIS A 58 8.93 -21.26 -5.09
CA HIS A 58 10.21 -21.05 -4.40
C HIS A 58 10.09 -20.19 -3.14
N LEU A 59 9.04 -19.37 -3.03
CA LEU A 59 8.67 -18.70 -1.78
C LEU A 59 8.03 -19.65 -0.75
N GLY A 60 7.80 -20.91 -1.11
CA GLY A 60 7.29 -21.96 -0.24
C GLY A 60 5.77 -22.09 -0.23
N PHE A 61 5.06 -21.40 -1.12
CA PHE A 61 3.60 -21.46 -1.20
C PHE A 61 3.12 -22.57 -2.13
N LYS A 62 1.98 -23.17 -1.79
CA LYS A 62 1.29 -24.13 -2.65
C LYS A 62 0.45 -23.39 -3.71
N ILE A 63 0.67 -23.71 -4.98
CA ILE A 63 -0.23 -23.34 -6.08
C ILE A 63 -1.20 -24.49 -6.36
N PHE A 64 -2.45 -24.15 -6.65
CA PHE A 64 -3.45 -25.09 -7.14
C PHE A 64 -4.26 -24.49 -8.30
N ILE A 65 -4.47 -25.30 -9.33
CA ILE A 65 -5.18 -24.94 -10.57
C ILE A 65 -6.06 -26.12 -10.94
N GLN A 66 -7.35 -25.89 -11.12
CA GLN A 66 -8.31 -26.93 -11.49
C GLN A 66 -8.97 -26.61 -12.83
N PRO A 67 -8.79 -27.47 -13.85
CA PRO A 67 -9.46 -27.29 -15.14
C PRO A 67 -10.99 -27.36 -15.04
N GLY A 68 -11.68 -26.61 -15.90
CA GLY A 68 -13.14 -26.65 -16.07
C GLY A 68 -13.94 -25.86 -15.04
N VAL A 69 -13.28 -25.19 -14.09
CA VAL A 69 -13.87 -24.33 -13.05
C VAL A 69 -13.07 -23.04 -12.93
N GLU A 70 -13.61 -22.05 -12.22
CA GLU A 70 -12.91 -20.80 -11.95
C GLU A 70 -12.20 -20.84 -10.60
N ALA A 71 -11.19 -19.99 -10.42
CA ALA A 71 -10.49 -19.84 -9.15
C ALA A 71 -11.46 -19.57 -7.99
N ASP A 72 -12.50 -18.78 -8.25
CA ASP A 72 -13.54 -18.43 -7.28
C ASP A 72 -14.28 -19.66 -6.74
N ASP A 73 -14.56 -20.65 -7.59
CA ASP A 73 -15.23 -21.90 -7.21
C ASP A 73 -14.33 -22.81 -6.36
N VAL A 74 -13.03 -22.82 -6.67
CA VAL A 74 -12.05 -23.53 -5.84
C VAL A 74 -11.93 -22.84 -4.48
N ILE A 75 -11.88 -21.50 -4.44
CA ILE A 75 -11.88 -20.71 -3.20
C ILE A 75 -13.14 -21.02 -2.38
N GLY A 76 -14.32 -21.01 -2.99
CA GLY A 76 -15.59 -21.33 -2.34
C GLY A 76 -15.60 -22.72 -1.71
N SER A 77 -15.15 -23.72 -2.48
CA SER A 77 -15.11 -25.11 -2.03
C SER A 77 -14.09 -25.34 -0.91
N MET A 78 -12.88 -24.77 -1.04
CA MET A 78 -11.87 -24.81 0.04
C MET A 78 -12.33 -24.08 1.29
N THR A 79 -12.98 -22.91 1.14
CA THR A 79 -13.52 -22.16 2.27
C THR A 79 -14.54 -23.00 3.03
N LYS A 80 -15.50 -23.63 2.34
CA LYS A 80 -16.48 -24.51 2.96
C LYS A 80 -15.83 -25.68 3.70
N GLN A 81 -14.84 -26.33 3.09
CA GLN A 81 -14.10 -27.45 3.70
C GLN A 81 -13.36 -27.01 4.97
N LEU A 82 -12.63 -25.90 4.92
CA LEU A 82 -11.84 -25.38 6.05
C LEU A 82 -12.73 -24.89 7.20
N VAL A 83 -13.83 -24.21 6.89
CA VAL A 83 -14.83 -23.79 7.88
C VAL A 83 -15.45 -25.01 8.57
N ALA A 84 -15.80 -26.05 7.80
CA ALA A 84 -16.32 -27.31 8.37
C ALA A 84 -15.29 -28.01 9.26
N ALA A 85 -13.99 -27.84 8.98
CA ALA A 85 -12.88 -28.29 9.82
C ALA A 85 -12.54 -27.33 10.99
N GLY A 86 -13.41 -26.34 11.27
CA GLY A 86 -13.26 -25.41 12.40
C GLY A 86 -12.20 -24.33 12.22
N GLN A 87 -11.71 -24.11 10.99
CA GLN A 87 -10.73 -23.07 10.70
C GLN A 87 -11.40 -21.71 10.42
N SER A 88 -10.70 -20.63 10.78
CA SER A 88 -11.02 -19.29 10.29
C SER A 88 -10.31 -19.06 8.96
N VAL A 89 -11.03 -18.51 7.98
CA VAL A 89 -10.54 -18.32 6.61
C VAL A 89 -10.43 -16.83 6.31
N LEU A 90 -9.27 -16.44 5.77
CA LEU A 90 -9.04 -15.12 5.19
C LEU A 90 -8.82 -15.27 3.69
N ILE A 91 -9.69 -14.68 2.89
CA ILE A 91 -9.59 -14.72 1.42
C ILE A 91 -9.00 -13.39 0.93
N ALA A 92 -7.87 -13.43 0.24
CA ALA A 92 -7.25 -12.23 -0.33
C ALA A 92 -7.67 -12.05 -1.80
N THR A 93 -8.65 -11.18 -2.05
CA THR A 93 -9.12 -10.85 -3.40
C THR A 93 -9.71 -9.44 -3.46
N GLY A 94 -9.68 -8.84 -4.64
CA GLY A 94 -10.43 -7.61 -4.94
C GLY A 94 -11.81 -7.87 -5.56
N ASP A 95 -12.13 -9.13 -5.87
CA ASP A 95 -13.40 -9.50 -6.48
C ASP A 95 -14.56 -9.37 -5.48
N LYS A 96 -15.58 -8.63 -5.89
CA LYS A 96 -16.78 -8.40 -5.09
C LYS A 96 -17.64 -9.65 -5.00
N ASP A 97 -17.59 -10.57 -5.96
CA ASP A 97 -18.51 -11.70 -6.03
C ASP A 97 -18.22 -12.71 -4.93
N ILE A 98 -16.96 -12.77 -4.49
CA ILE A 98 -16.47 -13.56 -3.36
C ILE A 98 -17.13 -13.14 -2.02
N THR A 99 -17.71 -11.94 -1.94
CA THR A 99 -18.44 -11.48 -0.74
C THR A 99 -19.63 -12.37 -0.36
N GLN A 100 -20.14 -13.19 -1.29
CA GLN A 100 -21.15 -14.22 -0.99
C GLN A 100 -20.65 -15.31 -0.02
N LEU A 101 -19.33 -15.45 0.17
CA LEU A 101 -18.71 -16.42 1.07
C LEU A 101 -18.54 -15.90 2.51
N ILE A 102 -18.79 -14.61 2.77
CA ILE A 102 -18.61 -14.01 4.10
C ILE A 102 -19.53 -14.68 5.13
N LYS A 103 -18.93 -15.07 6.25
CA LYS A 103 -19.55 -15.65 7.46
C LYS A 103 -18.76 -15.21 8.68
N ASP A 104 -19.19 -15.56 9.89
CA ASP A 104 -18.52 -15.13 11.13
C ASP A 104 -17.02 -15.48 11.17
N ASN A 105 -16.64 -16.63 10.60
CA ASN A 105 -15.26 -17.10 10.53
C ASN A 105 -14.62 -16.96 9.14
N VAL A 106 -15.23 -16.22 8.22
CA VAL A 106 -14.71 -15.96 6.87
C VAL A 106 -14.65 -14.46 6.61
N LYS A 107 -13.43 -13.95 6.41
CA LYS A 107 -13.20 -12.54 6.05
C LYS A 107 -12.54 -12.45 4.69
N ILE A 108 -12.76 -11.32 4.02
CA ILE A 108 -12.09 -11.00 2.76
C ILE A 108 -11.20 -9.79 2.97
N VAL A 109 -10.03 -9.78 2.34
CA VAL A 109 -9.14 -8.62 2.29
C VAL A 109 -8.86 -8.23 0.84
N ASP A 110 -9.24 -7.00 0.48
CA ASP A 110 -8.78 -6.37 -0.75
C ASP A 110 -7.42 -5.73 -0.48
N THR A 111 -6.37 -6.41 -0.93
CA THR A 111 -4.98 -6.00 -0.71
C THR A 111 -4.57 -4.77 -1.51
N MET A 112 -5.34 -4.39 -2.54
CA MET A 112 -5.08 -3.20 -3.34
C MET A 112 -5.62 -1.95 -2.64
N LYS A 113 -6.83 -2.05 -2.08
CA LYS A 113 -7.47 -0.96 -1.32
C LYS A 113 -7.13 -0.96 0.16
N ASN A 114 -6.51 -2.03 0.66
CA ASN A 114 -6.22 -2.27 2.06
C ASN A 114 -7.49 -2.24 2.93
N VAL A 115 -8.55 -2.90 2.46
CA VAL A 115 -9.87 -2.95 3.09
C VAL A 115 -10.22 -4.38 3.48
N ILE A 116 -10.70 -4.56 4.71
CA ILE A 116 -11.31 -5.80 5.17
C ILE A 116 -12.81 -5.74 4.85
N MET A 117 -13.32 -6.74 4.17
CA MET A 117 -14.75 -6.90 3.89
C MET A 117 -15.31 -7.98 4.82
N ASP A 118 -16.23 -7.55 5.68
CA ASP A 118 -17.03 -8.37 6.58
C ASP A 118 -18.53 -8.14 6.34
N SER A 119 -19.39 -8.73 7.17
CA SER A 119 -20.85 -8.56 7.07
C SER A 119 -21.29 -7.10 7.12
N HIS A 120 -20.59 -6.25 7.88
CA HIS A 120 -20.88 -4.83 7.99
C HIS A 120 -20.51 -4.09 6.70
N TYR A 121 -19.33 -4.39 6.14
CA TYR A 121 -18.93 -3.87 4.83
C TYR A 121 -19.95 -4.21 3.75
N VAL A 122 -20.41 -5.46 3.71
CA VAL A 122 -21.42 -5.91 2.74
C VAL A 122 -22.72 -5.11 2.86
N LYS A 123 -23.23 -4.93 4.08
CA LYS A 123 -24.43 -4.13 4.32
C LYS A 123 -24.27 -2.67 3.90
N LEU A 124 -23.15 -2.04 4.22
CA LEU A 124 -22.88 -0.65 3.84
C LEU A 124 -22.69 -0.49 2.32
N LYS A 125 -22.00 -1.43 1.67
CA LYS A 125 -21.61 -1.34 0.26
C LYS A 125 -22.75 -1.70 -0.69
N PHE A 126 -23.50 -2.76 -0.38
CA PHE A 126 -24.52 -3.33 -1.27
C PHE A 126 -25.95 -3.13 -0.76
N GLY A 127 -26.14 -2.73 0.50
CA GLY A 127 -27.46 -2.57 1.12
C GLY A 127 -28.10 -3.88 1.58
N VAL A 128 -27.45 -5.02 1.34
CA VAL A 128 -27.95 -6.37 1.64
C VAL A 128 -27.01 -7.12 2.59
N MET A 129 -27.45 -8.23 3.15
CA MET A 129 -26.61 -9.10 3.99
C MET A 129 -25.79 -10.09 3.13
N PRO A 130 -24.70 -10.68 3.63
CA PRO A 130 -23.88 -11.63 2.86
C PRO A 130 -24.67 -12.80 2.26
N ASN A 131 -25.64 -13.36 2.99
CA ASN A 131 -26.51 -14.43 2.53
C ASN A 131 -27.49 -14.01 1.40
N GLN A 132 -27.59 -12.71 1.11
CA GLN A 132 -28.44 -12.15 0.05
C GLN A 132 -27.63 -11.71 -1.18
N ILE A 133 -26.29 -11.81 -1.16
CA ILE A 133 -25.45 -11.32 -2.28
C ILE A 133 -25.76 -12.05 -3.59
N ILE A 134 -26.00 -13.36 -3.54
CA ILE A 134 -26.37 -14.14 -4.74
C ILE A 134 -27.66 -13.59 -5.36
N ASP A 135 -28.70 -13.42 -4.54
CA ASP A 135 -29.99 -12.91 -5.00
C ASP A 135 -29.86 -11.46 -5.49
N TYR A 136 -29.06 -10.64 -4.83
CA TYR A 136 -28.75 -9.27 -5.24
C TYR A 136 -28.06 -9.22 -6.61
N LEU A 137 -27.01 -10.02 -6.82
CA LEU A 137 -26.29 -10.09 -8.09
C LEU A 137 -27.18 -10.64 -9.21
N THR A 138 -28.08 -11.58 -8.89
CA THR A 138 -29.07 -12.10 -9.85
C THR A 138 -30.01 -11.01 -10.34
N LEU A 139 -30.49 -10.15 -9.44
CA LEU A 139 -31.40 -9.05 -9.77
C LEU A 139 -30.72 -7.92 -10.54
N VAL A 140 -29.51 -7.53 -10.13
CA VAL A 140 -28.77 -6.41 -10.73
C VAL A 140 -28.07 -6.82 -12.02
N GLY A 141 -27.65 -8.08 -12.12
CA GLY A 141 -26.75 -8.57 -13.15
C GLY A 141 -25.29 -8.21 -12.88
N ASP A 142 -24.41 -8.74 -13.74
CA ASP A 142 -22.99 -8.40 -13.74
C ASP A 142 -22.52 -8.04 -15.16
N THR A 143 -22.25 -6.74 -15.39
CA THR A 143 -21.81 -6.27 -16.69
C THR A 143 -20.39 -6.72 -17.04
N SER A 144 -19.50 -6.90 -16.04
CA SER A 144 -18.12 -7.35 -16.24
C SER A 144 -18.07 -8.81 -16.72
N ASP A 145 -19.02 -9.62 -16.26
CA ASP A 145 -19.19 -11.02 -16.65
C ASP A 145 -20.24 -11.24 -17.75
N ASN A 146 -20.81 -10.14 -18.24
CA ASN A 146 -21.87 -10.14 -19.25
C ASN A 146 -23.11 -10.93 -18.84
N ILE A 147 -23.43 -10.99 -17.55
CA ILE A 147 -24.64 -11.62 -16.99
C ILE A 147 -25.77 -10.58 -16.91
N PRO A 148 -26.86 -10.72 -17.68
CA PRO A 148 -28.02 -9.85 -17.55
C PRO A 148 -28.72 -10.01 -16.20
N GLY A 149 -29.11 -8.88 -15.61
CA GLY A 149 -30.07 -8.83 -14.50
C GLY A 149 -31.47 -8.45 -14.97
N VAL A 150 -32.33 -8.07 -14.03
CA VAL A 150 -33.66 -7.54 -14.36
C VAL A 150 -33.53 -6.13 -14.95
N PRO A 151 -34.05 -5.86 -16.17
CA PRO A 151 -33.92 -4.55 -16.78
C PRO A 151 -34.45 -3.43 -15.88
N LYS A 152 -33.69 -2.32 -15.76
CA LYS A 152 -34.00 -1.17 -14.90
C LYS A 152 -34.03 -1.45 -13.39
N VAL A 153 -33.60 -2.63 -12.94
CA VAL A 153 -33.40 -2.93 -11.52
C VAL A 153 -31.92 -2.72 -11.19
N GLY A 154 -31.61 -1.56 -10.61
CA GLY A 154 -30.26 -1.25 -10.13
C GLY A 154 -30.06 -1.63 -8.65
N PRO A 155 -28.85 -1.39 -8.11
CA PRO A 155 -28.46 -1.70 -6.73
C PRO A 155 -29.50 -1.33 -5.66
N LYS A 156 -30.01 -0.10 -5.70
CA LYS A 156 -30.97 0.41 -4.71
C LYS A 156 -32.31 -0.34 -4.77
N THR A 157 -32.80 -0.62 -5.98
CA THR A 157 -34.07 -1.32 -6.16
C THR A 157 -33.95 -2.77 -5.68
N ALA A 158 -32.87 -3.45 -6.06
CA ALA A 158 -32.61 -4.83 -5.63
C ALA A 158 -32.47 -4.92 -4.10
N ALA A 159 -31.70 -4.02 -3.48
CA ALA A 159 -31.55 -3.97 -2.02
C ALA A 159 -32.89 -3.73 -1.31
N ASN A 160 -33.73 -2.79 -1.79
CA ASN A 160 -35.05 -2.53 -1.21
C ASN A 160 -36.00 -3.74 -1.34
N TRP A 161 -35.93 -4.47 -2.47
CA TRP A 161 -36.72 -5.69 -2.64
C TRP A 161 -36.26 -6.79 -1.70
N LEU A 162 -34.95 -6.98 -1.54
CA LEU A 162 -34.39 -7.99 -0.63
C LEU A 162 -34.54 -7.60 0.84
N GLU A 163 -34.64 -6.31 1.16
CA GLU A 163 -35.01 -5.88 2.51
C GLU A 163 -36.48 -6.20 2.81
N LYS A 164 -37.37 -6.04 1.83
CA LYS A 164 -38.81 -6.29 2.01
C LYS A 164 -39.20 -7.76 1.96
N TYR A 165 -38.66 -8.50 1.01
CA TYR A 165 -39.07 -9.87 0.69
C TYR A 165 -38.03 -10.92 1.12
N GLU A 166 -36.87 -10.49 1.62
CA GLU A 166 -35.77 -11.32 2.14
C GLU A 166 -35.00 -12.15 1.09
N THR A 167 -35.70 -12.86 0.20
CA THR A 167 -35.10 -13.78 -0.77
C THR A 167 -35.63 -13.57 -2.18
N LEU A 168 -34.86 -13.99 -3.19
CA LEU A 168 -35.30 -13.98 -4.60
C LEU A 168 -36.58 -14.80 -4.80
N GLU A 169 -36.70 -15.95 -4.15
CA GLU A 169 -37.89 -16.81 -4.23
C GLU A 169 -39.16 -16.09 -3.76
N ASN A 170 -39.06 -15.32 -2.67
CA ASN A 170 -40.17 -14.51 -2.18
C ASN A 170 -40.47 -13.34 -3.13
N ILE A 171 -39.44 -12.70 -3.70
CA ILE A 171 -39.64 -11.66 -4.73
C ILE A 171 -40.42 -12.23 -5.93
N VAL A 172 -40.09 -13.44 -6.37
CA VAL A 172 -40.78 -14.12 -7.48
C VAL A 172 -42.23 -14.47 -7.10
N LYS A 173 -42.47 -15.03 -5.90
CA LYS A 173 -43.84 -15.30 -5.41
C LYS A 173 -44.71 -14.05 -5.34
N HIS A 174 -44.11 -12.90 -5.04
CA HIS A 174 -44.78 -11.60 -4.95
C HIS A 174 -44.58 -10.73 -6.20
N ALA A 175 -44.19 -11.32 -7.34
CA ALA A 175 -43.90 -10.56 -8.54
C ALA A 175 -45.09 -9.71 -9.00
N ASP A 176 -46.33 -10.19 -8.83
CA ASP A 176 -47.56 -9.48 -9.20
C ASP A 176 -47.84 -8.24 -8.33
N ASP A 177 -47.34 -8.22 -7.09
CA ASP A 177 -47.48 -7.08 -6.17
C ASP A 177 -46.54 -5.91 -6.55
N ILE A 178 -45.49 -6.19 -7.32
CA ILE A 178 -44.52 -5.19 -7.76
C ILE A 178 -45.08 -4.48 -8.99
N LYS A 179 -45.53 -3.23 -8.78
CA LYS A 179 -46.16 -2.39 -9.82
C LYS A 179 -45.14 -1.58 -10.64
N GLY A 180 -45.62 -1.03 -11.74
CA GLY A 180 -44.83 -0.15 -12.63
C GLY A 180 -43.86 -0.90 -13.54
N LYS A 181 -43.01 -0.14 -14.24
CA LYS A 181 -42.14 -0.69 -15.30
C LYS A 181 -41.12 -1.71 -14.78
N VAL A 182 -40.62 -1.52 -13.56
CA VAL A 182 -39.68 -2.46 -12.92
C VAL A 182 -40.33 -3.81 -12.60
N GLY A 183 -41.60 -3.82 -12.20
CA GLY A 183 -42.34 -5.06 -11.97
C GLY A 183 -42.69 -5.79 -13.26
N GLU A 184 -43.03 -5.06 -14.33
CA GLU A 184 -43.20 -5.63 -15.66
C GLU A 184 -41.90 -6.29 -16.15
N ASN A 185 -40.76 -5.60 -15.98
CA ASN A 185 -39.45 -6.14 -16.33
C ASN A 185 -39.11 -7.40 -15.50
N LEU A 186 -39.43 -7.42 -14.20
CA LEU A 186 -39.25 -8.59 -13.34
C LEU A 186 -40.05 -9.79 -13.89
N ARG A 187 -41.34 -9.60 -14.15
CA ARG A 187 -42.22 -10.65 -14.70
C ARG A 187 -41.72 -11.17 -16.05
N ASN A 188 -41.20 -10.29 -16.91
CA ASN A 188 -40.60 -10.67 -18.19
C ASN A 188 -39.24 -11.37 -18.06
N THR A 189 -38.60 -11.34 -16.88
CA THR A 189 -37.27 -11.94 -16.65
C THR A 189 -37.35 -13.22 -15.82
N LEU A 190 -38.53 -13.67 -15.37
CA LEU A 190 -38.68 -14.80 -14.46
C LEU A 190 -37.98 -16.07 -14.95
N ASP A 191 -38.15 -16.42 -16.23
CA ASP A 191 -37.53 -17.60 -16.84
C ASP A 191 -35.99 -17.54 -16.88
N TRP A 192 -35.41 -16.33 -16.81
CA TRP A 192 -33.96 -16.12 -16.80
C TRP A 192 -33.37 -16.16 -15.39
N LEU A 193 -34.16 -15.87 -14.34
CA LEU A 193 -33.63 -15.67 -12.98
C LEU A 193 -32.89 -16.89 -12.44
N ASP A 194 -33.38 -18.10 -12.71
CA ASP A 194 -32.70 -19.34 -12.28
C ASP A 194 -31.34 -19.49 -12.97
N THR A 195 -31.26 -19.16 -14.26
CA THR A 195 -29.99 -19.19 -15.02
C THR A 195 -29.03 -18.12 -14.52
N GLY A 196 -29.52 -16.88 -14.31
CA GLY A 196 -28.73 -15.78 -13.77
C GLY A 196 -28.18 -16.11 -12.37
N LYS A 197 -29.02 -16.68 -11.50
CA LYS A 197 -28.63 -17.15 -10.17
C LYS A 197 -27.55 -18.21 -10.25
N ASP A 198 -27.69 -19.17 -11.16
CA ASP A 198 -26.72 -20.24 -11.32
C ASP A 198 -25.34 -19.74 -11.78
N LEU A 199 -25.33 -18.72 -12.66
CA LEU A 199 -24.11 -18.09 -13.16
C LEU A 199 -23.37 -17.26 -12.10
N VAL A 200 -24.08 -16.48 -11.26
CA VAL A 200 -23.44 -15.64 -10.23
C VAL A 200 -23.06 -16.43 -8.96
N THR A 201 -23.61 -17.62 -8.79
CA THR A 201 -23.33 -18.47 -7.61
C THR A 201 -21.95 -19.12 -7.74
N ILE A 202 -21.09 -18.87 -6.74
CA ILE A 202 -19.81 -19.55 -6.58
C ILE A 202 -20.06 -20.98 -6.09
N ARG A 203 -19.52 -21.96 -6.81
CA ARG A 203 -19.63 -23.38 -6.40
C ARG A 203 -18.78 -23.62 -5.16
N CYS A 204 -19.37 -24.31 -4.20
CA CYS A 204 -18.74 -24.65 -2.92
C CYS A 204 -18.71 -26.16 -2.67
N ASP A 205 -18.95 -26.95 -3.71
CA ASP A 205 -19.13 -28.40 -3.70
C ASP A 205 -18.15 -29.11 -4.64
N LEU A 206 -17.12 -28.40 -5.13
CA LEU A 206 -16.07 -29.01 -5.93
C LEU A 206 -15.23 -29.97 -5.07
N GLN A 207 -14.84 -31.08 -5.66
CA GLN A 207 -13.82 -31.96 -5.08
C GLN A 207 -12.45 -31.33 -5.27
N VAL A 208 -11.93 -30.71 -4.20
CA VAL A 208 -10.56 -30.20 -4.15
C VAL A 208 -9.73 -31.20 -3.34
N PRO A 209 -8.79 -31.93 -3.96
CA PRO A 209 -8.04 -33.02 -3.30
C PRO A 209 -6.87 -32.46 -2.47
N LEU A 210 -7.16 -31.50 -1.59
CA LEU A 210 -6.20 -30.89 -0.68
C LEU A 210 -6.70 -31.00 0.76
N VAL A 211 -5.78 -31.30 1.68
CA VAL A 211 -6.01 -31.26 3.12
C VAL A 211 -5.25 -30.09 3.74
N LEU A 212 -5.51 -29.79 5.03
CA LEU A 212 -4.90 -28.66 5.72
C LEU A 212 -3.36 -28.70 5.69
N ASP A 213 -2.78 -29.90 5.85
CA ASP A 213 -1.33 -30.10 5.84
C ASP A 213 -0.67 -29.79 4.49
N ASP A 214 -1.41 -29.91 3.37
CA ASP A 214 -0.91 -29.54 2.04
C ASP A 214 -0.72 -28.02 1.88
N LEU A 215 -1.33 -27.24 2.78
CA LEU A 215 -1.34 -25.77 2.73
C LEU A 215 -0.25 -25.17 3.62
N ILE A 216 0.55 -25.97 4.32
CA ILE A 216 1.64 -25.49 5.17
C ILE A 216 2.62 -24.68 4.31
N ILE A 217 3.00 -23.50 4.81
CA ILE A 217 3.99 -22.65 4.14
C ILE A 217 5.37 -23.28 4.35
N ASN A 218 6.01 -23.68 3.25
CA ASN A 218 7.36 -24.22 3.28
C ASN A 218 8.41 -23.11 3.45
N ASN A 219 9.64 -23.51 3.79
CA ASN A 219 10.77 -22.60 3.81
C ASN A 219 11.07 -22.08 2.40
N VAL A 220 11.54 -20.83 2.32
CA VAL A 220 11.93 -20.21 1.05
C VAL A 220 13.15 -20.93 0.49
N ASN A 221 13.07 -21.37 -0.77
CA ASN A 221 14.18 -21.98 -1.49
C ASN A 221 15.00 -20.88 -2.18
N ILE A 222 15.94 -20.29 -1.43
CA ILE A 222 16.77 -19.17 -1.90
C ILE A 222 17.58 -19.57 -3.13
N GLU A 223 18.16 -20.78 -3.15
CA GLU A 223 18.99 -21.26 -4.26
C GLU A 223 18.22 -21.31 -5.59
N LYS A 224 16.96 -21.72 -5.56
CA LYS A 224 16.11 -21.72 -6.76
C LYS A 224 15.49 -20.36 -7.07
N LEU A 225 15.25 -19.54 -6.06
CA LEU A 225 14.66 -18.21 -6.24
C LEU A 225 15.67 -17.20 -6.81
N ARG A 226 16.96 -17.31 -6.44
CA ARG A 226 18.03 -16.36 -6.81
C ARG A 226 18.15 -16.12 -8.33
N PRO A 227 18.20 -17.15 -9.21
CA PRO A 227 18.29 -16.92 -10.65
C PRO A 227 17.12 -16.13 -11.24
N LEU A 228 15.91 -16.32 -10.71
CA LEU A 228 14.74 -15.52 -11.12
C LEU A 228 14.88 -14.07 -10.69
N LEU A 229 15.27 -13.83 -9.44
CA LEU A 229 15.45 -12.47 -8.92
C LEU A 229 16.56 -11.72 -9.68
N GLU A 230 17.64 -12.39 -10.06
CA GLU A 230 18.70 -11.82 -10.90
C GLU A 230 18.18 -11.50 -12.31
N ARG A 231 17.52 -12.45 -12.96
CA ARG A 231 16.95 -12.29 -14.30
C ARG A 231 15.97 -11.10 -14.39
N TYR A 232 15.15 -10.91 -13.36
CA TYR A 232 14.16 -9.84 -13.30
C TYR A 232 14.64 -8.61 -12.50
N GLU A 233 15.93 -8.55 -12.18
CA GLU A 233 16.56 -7.43 -11.46
C GLU A 233 15.86 -7.02 -10.15
N VAL A 234 15.34 -7.99 -9.40
CA VAL A 234 14.73 -7.78 -8.08
C VAL A 234 15.82 -7.65 -7.01
N LYS A 235 16.65 -6.60 -7.15
CA LYS A 235 17.89 -6.37 -6.39
C LYS A 235 17.66 -6.24 -4.88
N SER A 236 16.51 -5.69 -4.46
CA SER A 236 16.17 -5.57 -3.03
C SER A 236 16.07 -6.91 -2.33
N TRP A 237 15.51 -7.93 -3.01
CA TRP A 237 15.38 -9.27 -2.43
C TRP A 237 16.70 -10.03 -2.46
N LEU A 238 17.51 -9.83 -3.50
CA LEU A 238 18.85 -10.41 -3.57
C LEU A 238 19.73 -9.94 -2.41
N LYS A 239 19.69 -8.64 -2.08
CA LYS A 239 20.39 -8.08 -0.91
C LYS A 239 19.89 -8.69 0.40
N GLU A 240 18.57 -8.76 0.59
CA GLU A 240 17.95 -9.32 1.80
C GLU A 240 18.31 -10.81 2.02
N PHE A 241 18.34 -11.62 0.96
CA PHE A 241 18.74 -13.03 1.08
C PHE A 241 20.25 -13.21 1.25
N ALA A 242 21.08 -12.28 0.77
CA ALA A 242 22.51 -12.30 0.98
C ALA A 242 22.85 -12.03 2.46
N THR A 243 22.21 -11.04 3.10
CA THR A 243 22.41 -10.75 4.54
C THR A 243 21.88 -11.86 5.45
N ALA A 244 20.77 -12.51 5.09
CA ALA A 244 20.21 -13.62 5.86
C ALA A 244 21.13 -14.86 5.90
N ASN A 245 21.86 -15.15 4.82
CA ASN A 245 22.78 -16.30 4.76
C ASN A 245 24.08 -16.09 5.56
N VAL A 246 24.47 -14.83 5.82
CA VAL A 246 25.70 -14.50 6.57
C VAL A 246 25.54 -14.71 8.08
N GLN A 247 24.31 -14.70 8.61
CA GLN A 247 24.06 -14.92 10.05
C GLN A 247 24.05 -16.40 10.48
N THR A 248 24.10 -17.36 9.55
CA THR A 248 23.98 -18.80 9.87
C THR A 248 25.26 -19.64 9.76
N THR A 249 26.42 -19.04 9.48
CA THR A 249 27.68 -19.81 9.38
C THR A 249 28.84 -19.13 10.13
N ASN A 250 29.17 -19.66 11.32
CA ASN A 250 30.43 -19.38 12.00
C ASN A 250 31.60 -20.07 11.26
N THR A 251 32.51 -19.25 10.71
CA THR A 251 34.00 -19.27 10.63
C THR A 251 34.81 -20.59 10.77
N PRO A 252 36.01 -20.75 10.14
CA PRO A 252 37.10 -19.74 10.10
C PRO A 252 37.96 -19.57 8.82
N ASP A 253 38.65 -18.43 8.79
CA ASP A 253 39.88 -18.00 8.07
C ASP A 253 40.17 -18.49 6.63
N VAL A 254 40.30 -17.54 5.69
CA VAL A 254 41.55 -17.15 4.98
C VAL A 254 41.27 -16.01 3.97
N GLU A 255 42.13 -14.99 4.07
CA GLU A 255 42.55 -13.96 3.10
C GLU A 255 41.59 -12.87 2.58
N LYS A 256 41.87 -11.67 3.12
CA LYS A 256 41.59 -10.34 2.59
C LYS A 256 41.87 -10.22 1.09
N VAL A 257 40.87 -9.76 0.35
CA VAL A 257 41.08 -8.80 -0.73
C VAL A 257 40.17 -7.61 -0.48
N SER A 258 40.80 -6.49 -0.13
CA SER A 258 40.19 -5.18 0.07
C SER A 258 39.55 -4.66 -1.21
N SER A 259 38.28 -4.26 -1.13
CA SER A 259 37.75 -3.15 -1.91
C SER A 259 37.10 -2.15 -0.96
N ASN A 260 37.85 -1.08 -0.68
CA ASN A 260 37.41 0.11 0.03
C ASN A 260 36.22 0.75 -0.68
N THR A 261 35.11 0.93 0.03
CA THR A 261 34.56 2.26 0.37
C THR A 261 33.44 2.10 1.39
N SER A 262 33.82 2.05 2.66
CA SER A 262 32.95 2.33 3.78
C SER A 262 33.45 3.62 4.41
N THR A 263 32.98 4.76 3.91
CA THR A 263 33.03 6.02 4.66
C THR A 263 31.71 6.15 5.39
N SER A 264 31.60 5.45 6.53
CA SER A 264 30.68 5.88 7.59
C SER A 264 31.33 7.12 8.21
N SER A 265 31.12 8.28 7.60
CA SER A 265 31.35 9.55 8.30
C SER A 265 30.16 9.76 9.21
N THR A 266 30.37 9.68 10.52
CA THR A 266 29.40 10.12 11.52
C THR A 266 29.17 11.63 11.32
N GLN A 267 28.19 12.00 10.49
CA GLN A 267 27.77 13.39 10.37
C GLN A 267 27.16 13.81 11.71
N THR A 268 27.68 14.91 12.26
CA THR A 268 27.18 15.51 13.50
C THR A 268 26.30 16.69 13.14
N ILE A 269 25.06 16.70 13.65
CA ILE A 269 24.20 17.89 13.59
C ILE A 269 24.46 18.75 14.82
N THR A 270 24.54 20.07 14.64
CA THR A 270 24.70 21.03 15.74
C THR A 270 23.40 21.81 15.95
N CYS A 271 22.85 21.80 17.16
CA CYS A 271 21.69 22.62 17.50
C CYS A 271 22.14 24.06 17.80
N ILE A 272 21.62 25.03 17.05
CA ILE A 272 21.94 26.46 17.22
C ILE A 272 21.03 27.04 18.30
N THR A 273 21.62 27.46 19.42
CA THR A 273 20.88 28.07 20.54
C THR A 273 21.35 29.49 20.85
N THR A 274 22.47 29.92 20.25
CA THR A 274 23.07 31.23 20.50
C THR A 274 23.30 32.03 19.22
N GLU A 275 23.35 33.35 19.37
CA GLU A 275 23.65 34.27 18.27
C GLU A 275 25.03 34.02 17.65
N THR A 276 26.02 33.65 18.46
CA THR A 276 27.38 33.35 17.98
C THR A 276 27.41 32.11 17.09
N GLU A 277 26.66 31.06 17.45
CA GLU A 277 26.50 29.86 16.63
C GLU A 277 25.82 30.17 15.30
N LEU A 278 24.74 30.98 15.32
CA LEU A 278 24.05 31.43 14.11
C LEU A 278 25.00 32.17 13.15
N GLN A 279 25.80 33.10 13.66
CA GLN A 279 26.75 33.85 12.84
C GLN A 279 27.84 32.96 12.23
N ASN A 280 28.31 31.95 12.96
CA ASN A 280 29.27 30.98 12.44
C ASN A 280 28.65 30.13 11.33
N CYS A 281 27.40 29.69 11.52
CA CYS A 281 26.64 28.98 10.52
C CYS A 281 26.48 29.82 9.23
N ILE A 282 26.02 31.07 9.33
CA ILE A 282 25.86 31.97 8.18
C ILE A 282 27.17 32.17 7.40
N LYS A 283 28.28 32.37 8.12
CA LYS A 283 29.61 32.48 7.48
C LYS A 283 29.96 31.23 6.68
N LEU A 284 29.70 30.05 7.23
CA LEU A 284 29.94 28.78 6.55
C LEU A 284 29.09 28.68 5.27
N LEU A 285 27.79 28.91 5.38
CA LEU A 285 26.85 28.81 4.25
C LEU A 285 27.22 29.76 3.11
N ASN A 286 27.62 31.00 3.43
CA ASN A 286 28.00 32.01 2.43
C ASN A 286 29.29 31.67 1.66
N THR A 287 30.08 30.72 2.16
CA THR A 287 31.28 30.21 1.45
C THR A 287 31.00 28.93 0.64
N ALA A 288 29.82 28.33 0.81
CA ALA A 288 29.45 27.10 0.14
C ALA A 288 28.80 27.38 -1.22
N ASN A 289 29.10 26.53 -2.20
CA ASN A 289 28.43 26.58 -3.50
C ASN A 289 27.05 25.89 -3.48
N ASN A 290 26.84 24.96 -2.54
CA ASN A 290 25.60 24.24 -2.34
C ASN A 290 25.31 24.13 -0.84
N ILE A 291 24.08 24.42 -0.45
CA ILE A 291 23.59 24.25 0.92
C ILE A 291 22.41 23.29 0.95
N ILE A 292 22.28 22.58 2.06
CA ILE A 292 21.12 21.77 2.39
C ILE A 292 20.12 22.67 3.13
N ILE A 293 18.83 22.57 2.81
CA ILE A 293 17.76 23.27 3.51
C ILE A 293 16.50 22.41 3.64
N ASP A 294 15.93 22.38 4.83
CA ASP A 294 14.59 21.86 5.10
C ASP A 294 13.91 22.68 6.21
N VAL A 295 12.58 22.65 6.26
CA VAL A 295 11.79 23.39 7.25
C VAL A 295 10.75 22.49 7.92
N PHE A 296 10.60 22.67 9.23
CA PHE A 296 9.54 22.04 9.98
C PHE A 296 8.52 23.08 10.44
N THR A 297 7.25 22.70 10.36
CA THR A 297 6.09 23.52 10.73
C THR A 297 5.27 22.83 11.80
N ASP A 298 4.49 23.61 12.54
CA ASP A 298 3.61 23.17 13.63
C ASP A 298 2.67 22.04 13.20
N ILE A 299 1.98 22.20 12.07
CA ILE A 299 1.09 21.21 11.46
C ILE A 299 1.50 20.92 10.01
N THR A 300 0.84 19.94 9.37
CA THR A 300 1.15 19.56 7.99
C THR A 300 0.38 20.36 6.92
N GLU A 301 -0.58 21.21 7.32
CA GLU A 301 -1.46 21.93 6.39
C GLU A 301 -0.88 23.27 5.92
N LEU A 302 -0.33 23.28 4.71
CA LEU A 302 0.44 24.39 4.10
C LEU A 302 -0.19 25.81 4.09
N ASN A 303 -1.47 26.01 4.43
CA ASN A 303 -2.14 27.33 4.37
C ASN A 303 -2.24 28.02 5.75
N THR A 304 -2.01 27.30 6.83
CA THR A 304 -2.20 27.77 8.22
C THR A 304 -0.99 27.49 9.10
N THR A 305 0.12 27.05 8.51
CA THR A 305 1.33 26.59 9.22
C THR A 305 2.25 27.72 9.64
N SER A 306 2.77 27.66 10.86
CA SER A 306 3.87 28.49 11.35
C SER A 306 5.20 27.75 11.31
N LEU A 307 6.29 28.47 11.04
CA LEU A 307 7.65 27.92 11.01
C LEU A 307 8.13 27.59 12.43
N VAL A 308 8.47 26.33 12.68
CA VAL A 308 8.96 25.87 13.99
C VAL A 308 10.48 25.79 14.03
N SER A 309 11.10 25.30 12.95
CA SER A 309 12.56 25.17 12.88
C SER A 309 13.05 25.04 11.44
N ILE A 310 14.33 25.32 11.22
CA ILE A 310 15.02 25.13 9.94
C ILE A 310 16.17 24.14 10.14
N VAL A 311 16.35 23.22 9.20
CA VAL A 311 17.59 22.45 9.03
C VAL A 311 18.37 23.10 7.91
N LEU A 312 19.63 23.41 8.16
CA LEU A 312 20.49 24.04 7.17
C LEU A 312 21.95 23.63 7.33
N GLY A 313 22.72 23.63 6.25
CA GLY A 313 24.13 23.29 6.34
C GLY A 313 24.79 22.96 5.02
N THR A 314 25.92 22.29 5.10
CA THR A 314 26.66 21.71 3.98
C THR A 314 26.63 20.18 4.08
N THR A 315 27.29 19.48 3.16
CA THR A 315 27.46 18.02 3.24
C THR A 315 28.35 17.57 4.40
N GLN A 316 29.07 18.49 5.06
CA GLN A 316 29.96 18.18 6.19
C GLN A 316 29.36 18.64 7.53
N ASP A 317 28.78 19.84 7.54
CA ASP A 317 28.27 20.48 8.75
C ASP A 317 26.77 20.75 8.61
N LEU A 318 25.96 20.04 9.39
CA LEU A 318 24.52 20.24 9.47
C LEU A 318 24.15 20.96 10.76
N PHE A 319 23.17 21.84 10.67
CA PHE A 319 22.66 22.62 11.79
C PHE A 319 21.15 22.46 11.93
N TYR A 320 20.72 22.29 13.17
CA TYR A 320 19.31 22.37 13.56
C TYR A 320 19.06 23.72 14.21
N LEU A 321 18.14 24.52 13.66
CA LEU A 321 17.81 25.86 14.14
C LEU A 321 16.38 25.87 14.71
N PRO A 322 16.20 25.70 16.04
CA PRO A 322 14.90 25.82 16.69
C PRO A 322 14.47 27.29 16.79
N LEU A 323 13.22 27.59 16.42
CA LEU A 323 12.67 28.96 16.40
C LEU A 323 11.38 29.10 17.22
N GLN A 324 10.45 28.14 17.12
CA GLN A 324 9.13 28.21 17.75
C GLN A 324 8.67 26.90 18.39
N HIS A 325 9.58 26.10 18.95
CA HIS A 325 9.17 25.00 19.83
C HIS A 325 8.41 25.54 21.05
N ASN A 326 7.36 24.83 21.45
CA ASN A 326 6.40 25.23 22.46
C ASN A 326 6.00 24.02 23.32
N TYR A 327 6.83 23.69 24.29
CA TYR A 327 6.56 22.67 25.30
C TYR A 327 7.07 23.10 26.68
N ILE A 328 6.61 22.42 27.73
CA ILE A 328 7.01 22.72 29.10
C ILE A 328 8.51 22.48 29.27
N GLY A 329 9.26 23.53 29.61
CA GLY A 329 10.72 23.44 29.78
C GLY A 329 11.53 23.59 28.49
N VAL A 330 10.92 24.10 27.41
CA VAL A 330 11.63 24.41 26.16
C VAL A 330 12.85 25.33 26.43
N PRO A 331 14.04 25.03 25.86
CA PRO A 331 15.20 25.89 26.01
C PRO A 331 14.97 27.23 25.31
N GLN A 332 15.81 28.22 25.65
CA GLN A 332 15.77 29.51 24.97
C GLN A 332 16.06 29.31 23.48
N GLN A 333 15.22 29.91 22.64
CA GLN A 333 15.34 29.93 21.18
C GLN A 333 15.65 31.34 20.71
N LEU A 334 16.22 31.46 19.51
CA LEU A 334 16.48 32.77 18.90
C LEU A 334 15.17 33.40 18.41
N ASP A 335 15.14 34.73 18.40
CA ASP A 335 13.98 35.48 17.87
C ASP A 335 13.82 35.19 16.37
N ILE A 336 12.62 34.78 15.96
CA ILE A 336 12.36 34.32 14.59
C ILE A 336 12.61 35.42 13.55
N ASP A 337 12.11 36.63 13.80
CA ASP A 337 12.19 37.73 12.83
C ASP A 337 13.65 38.18 12.65
N GLN A 338 14.38 38.39 13.75
CA GLN A 338 15.81 38.75 13.70
C GLN A 338 16.67 37.66 13.09
N THR A 339 16.34 36.39 13.32
CA THR A 339 17.09 35.25 12.78
C THR A 339 16.89 35.12 11.28
N LEU A 340 15.63 35.22 10.83
CA LEU A 340 15.28 35.16 9.42
C LEU A 340 15.83 36.35 8.64
N GLU A 341 15.83 37.55 9.22
CA GLU A 341 16.46 38.74 8.62
C GLU A 341 17.95 38.51 8.33
N LYS A 342 18.68 37.86 9.25
CA LYS A 342 20.11 37.55 9.08
C LYS A 342 20.37 36.45 8.05
N LEU A 343 19.46 35.48 7.92
CA LEU A 343 19.57 34.38 6.96
C LEU A 343 19.13 34.77 5.54
N LYS A 344 18.36 35.85 5.41
CA LYS A 344 17.75 36.30 4.15
C LYS A 344 18.76 36.44 3.02
N ASP A 345 19.88 37.13 3.25
CA ASP A 345 20.91 37.34 2.23
C ASP A 345 21.51 36.02 1.71
N THR A 346 21.71 35.05 2.61
CA THR A 346 22.22 33.71 2.25
C THR A 346 21.19 32.94 1.43
N PHE A 347 19.93 32.93 1.87
CA PHE A 347 18.84 32.23 1.20
C PHE A 347 18.51 32.86 -0.17
N GLU A 348 18.59 34.19 -0.29
CA GLU A 348 18.33 34.92 -1.54
C GLU A 348 19.54 34.98 -2.50
N ASN A 349 20.70 34.45 -2.11
CA ASN A 349 21.88 34.43 -2.95
C ASN A 349 21.75 33.44 -4.11
N LYS A 350 21.60 33.95 -5.33
CA LYS A 350 21.42 33.15 -6.56
C LYS A 350 22.60 32.26 -6.94
N ASN A 351 23.79 32.54 -6.41
CA ASN A 351 25.01 31.80 -6.71
C ASN A 351 25.19 30.57 -5.81
N ILE A 352 24.35 30.44 -4.77
CA ILE A 352 24.33 29.28 -3.88
C ILE A 352 23.18 28.38 -4.34
N THR A 353 23.48 27.13 -4.69
CA THR A 353 22.49 26.09 -4.97
C THR A 353 21.82 25.66 -3.66
N LYS A 354 20.50 25.48 -3.66
CA LYS A 354 19.76 24.97 -2.49
C LYS A 354 19.27 23.56 -2.79
N THR A 355 19.73 22.61 -2.00
CA THR A 355 19.33 21.21 -2.06
C THR A 355 18.37 20.91 -0.92
N GLY A 356 17.25 20.23 -1.20
CA GLY A 356 16.30 19.83 -0.16
C GLY A 356 15.27 18.83 -0.67
N TYR A 357 14.34 18.43 0.20
CA TYR A 357 13.26 17.50 -0.12
C TYR A 357 11.91 18.24 -0.09
N ASP A 358 11.11 18.11 -1.15
CA ASP A 358 9.86 18.88 -1.33
C ASP A 358 10.08 20.40 -1.14
N LEU A 359 11.02 20.97 -1.90
CA LEU A 359 11.41 22.38 -1.82
C LEU A 359 10.23 23.33 -2.08
N LYS A 360 9.17 22.86 -2.75
CA LYS A 360 7.91 23.62 -2.89
C LYS A 360 7.33 23.97 -1.51
N ARG A 361 7.38 23.05 -0.55
CA ARG A 361 6.95 23.32 0.84
C ARG A 361 7.86 24.37 1.48
N THR A 362 9.17 24.18 1.40
CA THR A 362 10.17 25.11 1.96
C THR A 362 9.98 26.53 1.43
N ILE A 363 9.85 26.68 0.11
CA ILE A 363 9.60 27.97 -0.54
C ILE A 363 8.31 28.60 0.00
N LYS A 364 7.22 27.82 0.08
CA LYS A 364 5.93 28.36 0.53
C LYS A 364 5.97 28.84 1.98
N VAL A 365 6.69 28.14 2.87
CA VAL A 365 6.84 28.55 4.27
C VAL A 365 7.67 29.83 4.35
N LEU A 366 8.84 29.88 3.70
CA LEU A 366 9.73 31.05 3.74
C LEU A 366 9.12 32.30 3.10
N LEU A 367 8.27 32.14 2.07
CA LEU A 367 7.54 33.25 1.47
C LEU A 367 6.58 33.96 2.45
N GLN A 368 6.13 33.30 3.52
CA GLN A 368 5.31 33.94 4.56
C GLN A 368 6.12 34.95 5.39
N TYR A 369 7.44 34.83 5.37
CA TYR A 369 8.41 35.68 6.05
C TYR A 369 9.17 36.57 5.05
N ASP A 370 8.59 36.80 3.86
CA ASP A 370 9.18 37.62 2.79
C ASP A 370 10.60 37.17 2.37
N ILE A 371 10.88 35.87 2.43
CA ILE A 371 12.15 35.27 1.99
C ILE A 371 11.92 34.46 0.72
N GLN A 372 12.73 34.73 -0.30
CA GLN A 372 12.75 33.97 -1.54
C GLN A 372 13.92 32.97 -1.59
N LEU A 373 13.78 31.92 -2.39
CA LEU A 373 14.88 30.98 -2.70
C LEU A 373 15.18 30.99 -4.20
N PRO A 374 15.78 32.07 -4.73
CA PRO A 374 16.13 32.18 -6.13
C PRO A 374 17.43 31.41 -6.44
N GLY A 375 17.68 31.17 -7.73
CA GLY A 375 18.86 30.45 -8.21
C GLY A 375 18.56 28.98 -8.52
N GLU A 376 19.59 28.16 -8.50
CA GLU A 376 19.46 26.72 -8.76
C GLU A 376 18.91 25.99 -7.52
N LEU A 377 17.87 25.19 -7.74
CA LEU A 377 17.21 24.38 -6.72
C LEU A 377 17.33 22.90 -7.10
N PHE A 378 17.83 22.09 -6.18
CA PHE A 378 17.91 20.63 -6.34
C PHE A 378 16.93 19.96 -5.39
N ASP A 379 15.75 19.62 -5.91
CA ASP A 379 14.70 18.94 -5.14
C ASP A 379 14.86 17.41 -5.26
N ILE A 380 15.17 16.75 -4.14
CA ILE A 380 15.39 15.30 -4.06
C ILE A 380 14.14 14.52 -4.48
N MET A 381 12.94 14.99 -4.11
CA MET A 381 11.68 14.33 -4.45
C MET A 381 11.47 14.35 -5.98
N LEU A 382 11.73 15.50 -6.61
CA LEU A 382 11.61 15.64 -8.07
C LEU A 382 12.72 14.90 -8.81
N ALA A 383 13.95 14.90 -8.30
CA ALA A 383 15.05 14.13 -8.86
C ALA A 383 14.70 12.63 -8.89
N CYS A 384 14.17 12.09 -7.79
CA CYS A 384 13.72 10.70 -7.74
C CYS A 384 12.53 10.44 -8.67
N PHE A 385 11.58 11.37 -8.77
CA PHE A 385 10.46 11.28 -9.71
C PHE A 385 10.93 11.11 -11.16
N VAL A 386 11.94 11.88 -11.58
CA VAL A 386 12.50 11.79 -12.92
C VAL A 386 13.30 10.51 -13.12
N LEU A 387 14.12 10.11 -12.15
CA LEU A 387 14.96 8.91 -12.24
C LEU A 387 14.15 7.61 -12.28
N GLU A 388 12.94 7.59 -11.71
CA GLU A 388 12.23 6.35 -11.36
C GLU A 388 10.84 6.25 -11.97
N GLY A 389 10.61 6.93 -13.11
CA GLY A 389 9.31 7.04 -13.78
C GLY A 389 8.45 5.77 -13.69
N GLY A 390 7.55 5.73 -12.71
CA GLY A 390 6.75 4.55 -12.35
C GLY A 390 6.68 4.21 -10.85
N ALA A 391 7.57 4.77 -10.00
CA ALA A 391 7.43 4.64 -8.55
C ALA A 391 6.21 5.43 -8.05
N ASN A 392 5.29 4.76 -7.33
CA ASN A 392 4.07 5.39 -6.82
C ASN A 392 4.26 6.08 -5.44
N LYS A 393 5.50 6.15 -4.93
CA LYS A 393 5.82 6.65 -3.59
C LYS A 393 7.16 7.37 -3.56
N TYR A 394 7.11 8.67 -3.30
CA TYR A 394 8.29 9.54 -3.16
C TYR A 394 8.42 10.08 -1.74
N LYS A 395 8.06 9.27 -0.73
CA LYS A 395 8.33 9.64 0.67
C LYS A 395 9.83 9.65 0.91
N PHE A 396 10.31 10.56 1.76
CA PHE A 396 11.72 10.67 2.12
C PHE A 396 12.30 9.33 2.62
N THR A 397 11.62 8.66 3.55
CA THR A 397 12.03 7.34 4.07
C THR A 397 12.13 6.27 2.98
N ASP A 398 11.16 6.25 2.05
CA ASP A 398 11.17 5.35 0.90
C ASP A 398 12.31 5.67 -0.07
N ILE A 399 12.63 6.95 -0.30
CA ILE A 399 13.73 7.40 -1.17
C ILE A 399 15.07 7.01 -0.54
N SER A 400 15.29 7.37 0.71
CA SER A 400 16.53 7.13 1.43
C SER A 400 16.83 5.63 1.56
N ALA A 401 15.83 4.80 1.88
CA ALA A 401 15.99 3.36 1.94
C ALA A 401 16.41 2.74 0.60
N ARG A 402 16.02 3.33 -0.53
CA ARG A 402 16.33 2.82 -1.86
C ARG A 402 17.71 3.24 -2.36
N HIS A 403 18.17 4.42 -1.97
CA HIS A 403 19.41 5.02 -2.51
C HIS A 403 20.60 5.01 -1.55
N LEU A 404 20.37 4.90 -0.24
CA LEU A 404 21.42 5.03 0.78
C LEU A 404 21.74 3.71 1.50
N ASP A 405 21.32 2.57 0.96
CA ASP A 405 21.55 1.23 1.54
C ASP A 405 21.18 1.14 3.03
N ILE A 406 20.09 1.82 3.42
CA ILE A 406 19.61 1.87 4.80
C ILE A 406 18.95 0.54 5.15
N ASP A 407 19.46 -0.12 6.19
CA ASP A 407 18.93 -1.35 6.78
C ASP A 407 18.00 -1.07 7.98
N ASP A 408 17.44 -2.12 8.56
CA ASP A 408 16.54 -2.00 9.72
C ASP A 408 17.25 -1.40 10.96
N ASP A 409 18.59 -1.49 11.03
CA ASP A 409 19.39 -0.97 12.13
C ASP A 409 19.71 0.54 11.99
N ASN A 410 19.60 1.12 10.79
CA ASN A 410 19.83 2.55 10.52
C ASN A 410 18.62 3.27 9.92
N LYS A 411 17.42 2.72 10.13
CA LYS A 411 16.18 3.24 9.56
C LYS A 411 15.94 4.70 9.98
N ILE A 412 15.71 5.56 8.99
CA ILE A 412 15.28 6.95 9.22
C ILE A 412 13.90 6.94 9.90
N PRO A 413 13.75 7.62 11.06
CA PRO A 413 12.46 7.73 11.73
C PRO A 413 11.44 8.43 10.83
N GLU A 414 10.18 7.99 10.88
CA GLU A 414 9.09 8.70 10.23
C GLU A 414 8.66 9.89 11.09
N TYR A 415 8.09 10.93 10.47
CA TYR A 415 7.49 12.07 11.19
C TYR A 415 6.54 11.64 12.32
N THR A 416 5.78 10.55 12.12
CA THR A 416 4.85 10.01 13.12
C THR A 416 5.53 9.29 14.28
N ASP A 417 6.81 8.93 14.16
CA ASP A 417 7.55 8.27 15.24
C ASP A 417 7.88 9.26 16.35
N ILE A 418 8.04 10.55 16.01
CA ILE A 418 8.26 11.64 16.96
C ILE A 418 7.00 12.45 17.30
N THR A 419 5.99 12.49 16.41
CA THR A 419 4.74 13.22 16.64
C THR A 419 3.58 12.32 17.09
N GLY A 420 3.70 11.00 17.02
CA GLY A 420 2.59 10.07 17.27
C GLY A 420 1.62 9.94 16.09
N LYS A 421 0.47 9.28 16.33
CA LYS A 421 -0.52 8.95 15.27
C LYS A 421 -1.95 9.17 15.74
N GLY A 422 -2.83 9.54 14.79
CA GLY A 422 -4.27 9.65 15.00
C GLY A 422 -4.63 10.74 16.02
N ALA A 423 -5.63 10.47 16.86
CA ALA A 423 -6.11 11.42 17.87
C ALA A 423 -5.08 11.79 18.95
N LYS A 424 -3.95 11.07 19.04
CA LYS A 424 -2.85 11.35 19.97
C LYS A 424 -1.65 12.02 19.29
N GLN A 425 -1.76 12.37 18.01
CA GLN A 425 -0.68 13.05 17.31
C GLN A 425 -0.53 14.48 17.86
N ILE A 426 0.69 14.84 18.25
CA ILE A 426 1.05 16.20 18.68
C ILE A 426 1.54 17.01 17.47
N ALA A 427 1.40 18.33 17.55
CA ALA A 427 2.01 19.25 16.60
C ALA A 427 3.54 19.26 16.79
N PHE A 428 4.30 19.59 15.74
CA PHE A 428 5.77 19.47 15.75
C PHE A 428 6.42 20.47 16.72
N ASP A 429 5.79 21.62 16.95
CA ASP A 429 6.19 22.59 17.97
C ASP A 429 6.20 21.98 19.40
N ASN A 430 5.42 20.94 19.65
CA ASN A 430 5.38 20.25 20.94
C ASN A 430 6.42 19.12 21.07
N VAL A 431 7.21 18.83 20.03
CA VAL A 431 8.32 17.86 20.07
C VAL A 431 9.51 18.49 20.81
N THR A 432 10.26 17.72 21.61
CA THR A 432 11.42 18.30 22.31
C THR A 432 12.51 18.68 21.30
N VAL A 433 13.25 19.76 21.58
CA VAL A 433 14.34 20.24 20.70
C VAL A 433 15.39 19.15 20.50
N GLU A 434 15.69 18.37 21.54
CA GLU A 434 16.59 17.21 21.48
C GLU A 434 16.08 16.16 20.49
N THR A 435 14.82 15.70 20.65
CA THR A 435 14.21 14.71 19.74
C THR A 435 14.14 15.23 18.31
N ALA A 436 13.80 16.51 18.11
CA ALA A 436 13.72 17.12 16.80
C ALA A 436 15.11 17.28 16.15
N THR A 437 16.15 17.53 16.94
CA THR A 437 17.54 17.57 16.48
C THR A 437 18.00 16.18 16.02
N ASP A 438 17.73 15.14 16.81
CA ASP A 438 18.04 13.76 16.44
C ASP A 438 17.27 13.29 15.21
N TYR A 439 16.00 13.69 15.10
CA TYR A 439 15.19 13.43 13.91
C TYR A 439 15.75 14.14 12.67
N ALA A 440 16.17 15.40 12.79
CA ALA A 440 16.75 16.17 11.68
C ALA A 440 18.13 15.66 11.23
N LYS A 441 18.84 14.93 12.09
CA LYS A 441 20.12 14.29 11.79
C LYS A 441 19.96 13.08 10.87
N ALA A 442 18.88 12.33 11.06
CA ALA A 442 18.58 11.09 10.37
C ALA A 442 18.00 11.35 8.97
#